data_AF-A0A1V9WYL4-F1
#
_entry.id   AF-A0A1V9WYL4-F1
#
_cell.length_a   1.000
_cell.length_b   1.000
_cell.length_c   1.000
_cell.angle_alpha   90.00
_cell.angle_beta   90.00
_cell.angle_gamma   90.00
#
_symmetry.space_group_name_H-M   'P 1'
#
loop_
_entity.id
_entity.type
_entity.pdbx_description
1 polymer ?
#
loop_
_entity_poly.entity_id
_entity_poly.type
_entity_poly.pdbx_seq_one_letter_code
_entity_poly.pdbx_strand_id
1 'polypeptide(L)'
;MALPDRLVLAGVLLARYALAARVPDAEESPCEPGVLPRGGLEAIPSAFHDVCQAVRAYDEAFAAVNMTYKVKVLRYLEDKMAAALECETIDEMSADAFAELLCRPWRIEEVRVFRAVWRWHQKDFGRWEGKAKELLNKVHLAAIPAKLLQDEVLPSKLFECVLIIDALAVKIKHAAHMTPFLRFPGQEELNINVINSSLGAAVLSGSDAELLLHDFDPSTKPKCAWHPIADPSGIALRLGGVRILNSVTVHLLDDDGREYSYVVETSTDGANWTRVVDHSSALVKGRVTDRFAPTLAAYIRVVGNRNTNERHKANFHLYDLQASLSE
;
A
#
# COMPACT_ATOMS: atom_id res chain seq x y z
N MET A 1 30.99 -10.89 32.71
CA MET A 1 29.61 -11.07 33.19
C MET A 1 29.10 -9.69 33.60
N ALA A 2 28.36 -9.03 32.71
CA ALA A 2 27.47 -7.88 32.97
C ALA A 2 27.01 -7.35 31.60
N LEU A 3 25.71 -7.51 31.30
CA LEU A 3 25.02 -6.72 30.28
C LEU A 3 24.80 -5.31 30.85
N PRO A 4 24.99 -4.28 30.01
CA PRO A 4 23.95 -3.28 29.75
C PRO A 4 23.94 -2.93 28.24
N ASP A 5 22.92 -2.46 27.54
CA ASP A 5 21.54 -2.09 27.79
C ASP A 5 20.79 -2.32 26.45
N ARG A 6 19.75 -3.16 26.45
CA ARG A 6 19.02 -3.59 25.24
C ARG A 6 17.95 -2.59 24.76
N LEU A 7 17.91 -1.39 25.32
CA LEU A 7 16.87 -0.38 25.01
C LEU A 7 17.35 0.80 24.14
N VAL A 8 18.64 0.89 23.82
CA VAL A 8 19.16 1.99 22.96
C VAL A 8 19.28 1.57 21.49
N LEU A 9 19.25 0.27 21.16
CA LEU A 9 19.38 -0.21 19.78
C LEU A 9 18.07 -0.16 18.95
N ALA A 10 16.91 0.02 19.59
CA ALA A 10 15.63 0.12 18.88
C ALA A 10 15.45 1.48 18.15
N GLY A 11 16.10 2.54 18.62
CA GLY A 11 16.04 3.87 17.99
C GLY A 11 17.02 4.07 16.83
N VAL A 12 18.12 3.30 16.79
CA VAL A 12 19.21 3.53 15.82
C VAL A 12 18.96 2.84 14.46
N LEU A 13 18.13 1.80 14.42
CA LEU A 13 17.83 1.06 13.17
C LEU A 13 16.69 1.68 12.34
N LEU A 14 15.75 2.39 12.97
CA LEU A 14 14.76 3.21 12.25
C LEU A 14 15.38 4.50 11.71
N ALA A 15 16.38 5.06 12.41
CA ALA A 15 17.08 6.24 11.95
C ALA A 15 17.93 6.00 10.69
N ARG A 16 18.42 4.78 10.41
CA ARG A 16 19.22 4.52 9.19
C ARG A 16 18.41 4.38 7.90
N TYR A 17 17.12 4.06 7.97
CA TYR A 17 16.22 4.19 6.82
C TYR A 17 15.69 5.62 6.63
N ALA A 18 15.82 6.49 7.65
CA ALA A 18 15.51 7.93 7.56
C ALA A 18 16.74 8.82 7.29
N LEU A 19 17.97 8.35 7.49
CA LEU A 19 19.24 9.09 7.29
C LEU A 19 20.08 8.62 6.09
N ALA A 20 19.45 8.03 5.07
CA ALA A 20 20.03 8.07 3.72
C ALA A 20 19.89 9.46 3.06
N ALA A 21 19.55 10.49 3.85
CA ALA A 21 19.66 11.90 3.53
C ALA A 21 20.81 12.52 4.34
N ARG A 22 22.05 12.39 3.83
CA ARG A 22 23.14 13.39 3.87
C ARG A 22 24.38 12.80 3.21
N VAL A 23 24.56 13.18 1.95
CA VAL A 23 25.84 13.12 1.22
C VAL A 23 26.79 14.16 1.84
N PRO A 24 28.10 13.90 1.96
CA PRO A 24 29.08 14.95 2.26
C PRO A 24 29.21 15.89 1.04
N ASP A 25 28.94 17.18 1.27
CA ASP A 25 29.29 18.33 0.43
C ASP A 25 29.50 18.05 -1.08
N ALA A 26 28.38 17.95 -1.80
CA ALA A 26 28.29 18.33 -3.20
C ALA A 26 26.90 18.94 -3.41
N GLU A 27 26.84 20.13 -4.01
CA GLU A 27 25.60 20.84 -4.33
C GLU A 27 24.72 20.01 -5.28
N GLU A 28 23.82 19.19 -4.74
CA GLU A 28 22.74 18.56 -5.51
C GLU A 28 21.39 18.79 -4.81
N SER A 29 20.47 19.39 -5.56
CA SER A 29 19.13 19.79 -5.13
C SER A 29 18.29 18.56 -4.73
N PRO A 30 17.78 18.46 -3.49
CA PRO A 30 16.88 17.38 -3.10
C PRO A 30 15.51 17.56 -3.76
N CYS A 31 14.99 16.52 -4.42
CA CYS A 31 13.62 16.50 -4.93
C CYS A 31 12.63 16.53 -3.76
N GLU A 32 12.10 17.70 -3.41
CA GLU A 32 10.90 17.81 -2.56
C GLU A 32 9.63 17.46 -3.36
N PRO A 33 8.70 16.69 -2.78
CA PRO A 33 7.41 16.43 -3.41
C PRO A 33 6.50 17.65 -3.29
N GLY A 34 6.36 18.41 -4.39
CA GLY A 34 5.32 19.42 -4.51
C GLY A 34 3.93 18.79 -4.41
N VAL A 35 3.15 19.24 -3.42
CA VAL A 35 1.74 18.88 -3.23
C VAL A 35 0.96 19.23 -4.51
N LEU A 36 0.42 18.22 -5.19
CA LEU A 36 -0.50 18.44 -6.32
C LEU A 36 -1.87 18.88 -5.77
N PRO A 37 -2.48 19.95 -6.29
CA PRO A 37 -3.82 20.36 -5.88
C PRO A 37 -4.85 19.34 -6.38
N ARG A 38 -5.75 18.93 -5.47
CA ARG A 38 -6.93 18.10 -5.76
C ARG A 38 -7.90 18.89 -6.64
N GLY A 39 -7.96 18.55 -7.92
CA GLY A 39 -8.94 19.05 -8.89
C GLY A 39 -9.90 17.93 -9.29
N GLY A 40 -11.20 18.24 -9.34
CA GLY A 40 -12.32 17.31 -9.44
C GLY A 40 -12.29 16.33 -10.62
N LEU A 41 -13.12 15.30 -10.49
CA LEU A 41 -13.41 14.28 -11.49
C LEU A 41 -14.11 14.89 -12.71
N GLU A 42 -13.32 15.43 -13.63
CA GLU A 42 -13.71 15.51 -15.04
C GLU A 42 -12.94 14.45 -15.82
N ALA A 43 -13.67 13.56 -16.50
CA ALA A 43 -13.11 12.57 -17.39
C ALA A 43 -12.39 13.28 -18.55
N ILE A 44 -11.05 13.27 -18.52
CA ILE A 44 -10.24 13.78 -19.62
C ILE A 44 -10.36 12.78 -20.78
N PRO A 45 -10.80 13.19 -21.99
CA PRO A 45 -10.82 12.31 -23.16
C PRO A 45 -9.42 11.72 -23.41
N SER A 46 -9.34 10.45 -23.79
CA SER A 46 -8.06 9.75 -24.01
C SER A 46 -7.29 10.37 -25.18
N ALA A 47 -6.40 11.31 -24.88
CA ALA A 47 -5.50 11.91 -25.87
C ALA A 47 -4.45 10.92 -26.40
N PHE A 48 -4.26 9.79 -25.72
CA PHE A 48 -3.29 8.75 -26.07
C PHE A 48 -4.01 7.48 -26.50
N HIS A 49 -3.59 6.92 -27.64
CA HIS A 49 -4.14 5.68 -28.20
C HIS A 49 -3.62 4.44 -27.46
N ASP A 50 -2.38 4.52 -26.95
CA ASP A 50 -1.73 3.46 -26.18
C ASP A 50 -0.71 4.01 -25.16
N VAL A 51 -0.18 3.11 -24.32
CA VAL A 51 0.80 3.43 -23.28
C VAL A 51 2.17 3.84 -23.83
N CYS A 52 2.56 3.32 -25.00
CA CYS A 52 3.84 3.64 -25.63
C CYS A 52 3.89 5.05 -26.16
N GLN A 53 2.78 5.53 -26.72
CA GLN A 53 2.58 6.91 -27.12
C GLN A 53 2.65 7.85 -25.90
N ALA A 54 2.02 7.45 -24.78
CA ALA A 54 2.06 8.23 -23.55
C ALA A 54 3.47 8.34 -22.96
N VAL A 55 4.24 7.24 -22.93
CA VAL A 55 5.65 7.24 -22.48
C VAL A 55 6.51 8.16 -23.35
N ARG A 56 6.35 8.12 -24.68
CA ARG A 56 7.09 9.00 -25.60
C ARG A 56 6.76 10.47 -25.34
N ALA A 57 5.48 10.78 -25.21
CA ALA A 57 5.01 12.11 -24.88
C ALA A 57 5.53 12.60 -23.52
N TYR A 58 5.72 11.69 -22.55
CA TYR A 58 6.33 12.02 -21.27
C TYR A 58 7.78 12.50 -21.43
N ASP A 59 8.60 11.77 -22.17
CA ASP A 59 10.01 12.10 -22.39
C ASP A 59 10.16 13.42 -23.16
N GLU A 60 9.33 13.62 -24.20
CA GLU A 60 9.27 14.89 -24.94
C GLU A 60 8.86 16.06 -24.03
N ALA A 61 7.86 15.85 -23.16
CA ALA A 61 7.42 16.85 -22.19
C ALA A 61 8.49 17.15 -21.14
N PHE A 62 9.25 16.14 -20.72
CA PHE A 62 10.40 16.29 -19.82
C PHE A 62 11.49 17.14 -20.48
N ALA A 63 11.89 16.81 -21.71
CA ALA A 63 12.90 17.56 -22.45
C ALA A 63 12.48 19.01 -22.72
N ALA A 64 11.18 19.25 -22.95
CA ALA A 64 10.62 20.59 -23.15
C ALA A 64 10.31 21.33 -21.83
N VAL A 65 10.55 20.74 -20.66
CA VAL A 65 10.20 21.29 -19.34
C VAL A 65 8.70 21.67 -19.23
N ASN A 66 7.84 20.92 -19.93
CA ASN A 66 6.40 21.19 -20.00
C ASN A 66 5.63 20.47 -18.87
N MET A 67 5.64 21.09 -17.69
CA MET A 67 5.02 20.50 -16.48
C MET A 67 3.53 20.20 -16.63
N THR A 68 2.77 21.08 -17.28
CA THR A 68 1.33 20.88 -17.49
C THR A 68 1.05 19.64 -18.32
N TYR A 69 1.87 19.40 -19.36
CA TYR A 69 1.70 18.22 -20.20
C TYR A 69 2.15 16.94 -19.49
N LYS A 70 3.24 16.99 -18.71
CA LYS A 70 3.67 15.87 -17.85
C LYS A 70 2.55 15.43 -16.90
N VAL A 71 1.88 16.35 -16.23
CA VAL A 71 0.76 16.03 -15.32
C VAL A 71 -0.38 15.30 -16.06
N LYS A 72 -0.71 15.73 -17.28
CA LYS A 72 -1.74 15.05 -18.10
C LYS A 72 -1.33 13.62 -18.46
N VAL A 73 -0.07 13.42 -18.87
CA VAL A 73 0.46 12.10 -19.19
C VAL A 73 0.47 11.20 -17.95
N LEU A 74 0.95 11.72 -16.81
CA LEU A 74 1.01 10.96 -15.55
C LEU A 74 -0.38 10.49 -15.10
N ARG A 75 -1.41 11.35 -15.21
CA ARG A 75 -2.80 10.97 -14.91
C ARG A 75 -3.30 9.82 -15.80
N TYR A 76 -2.93 9.82 -17.08
CA TYR A 76 -3.28 8.72 -17.97
C TYR A 76 -2.59 7.40 -17.57
N LEU A 77 -1.37 7.48 -17.04
CA LEU A 77 -0.55 6.34 -16.64
C LEU A 77 -0.89 5.77 -15.25
N GLU A 78 -1.69 6.44 -14.41
CA GLU A 78 -2.01 6.03 -13.02
C GLU A 78 -2.35 4.55 -12.89
N ASP A 79 -3.26 4.03 -13.72
CA ASP A 79 -3.68 2.62 -13.72
C ASP A 79 -3.02 1.78 -14.83
N LYS A 80 -2.08 2.37 -15.59
CA LYS A 80 -1.47 1.74 -16.79
C LYS A 80 0.04 1.63 -16.70
N MET A 81 0.64 2.07 -15.60
CA MET A 81 2.10 2.11 -15.45
C MET A 81 2.74 0.72 -15.60
N ALA A 82 2.07 -0.34 -15.14
CA ALA A 82 2.56 -1.71 -15.29
C ALA A 82 2.75 -2.12 -16.76
N ALA A 83 1.83 -1.72 -17.64
CA ALA A 83 1.93 -1.93 -19.09
C ALA A 83 2.91 -0.93 -19.73
N ALA A 84 2.95 0.31 -19.23
CA ALA A 84 3.88 1.32 -19.72
C ALA A 84 5.35 0.91 -19.50
N LEU A 85 5.70 0.27 -18.39
CA LEU A 85 7.05 -0.25 -18.14
C LEU A 85 7.44 -1.41 -19.08
N GLU A 86 6.48 -2.12 -19.65
CA GLU A 86 6.73 -3.20 -20.60
C GLU A 86 6.87 -2.68 -22.04
N CYS A 87 6.49 -1.43 -22.30
CA CYS A 87 6.61 -0.81 -23.61
C CYS A 87 8.06 -0.67 -24.08
N GLU A 88 8.30 -0.86 -25.39
CA GLU A 88 9.61 -0.67 -26.04
C GLU A 88 10.12 0.78 -26.01
N THR A 89 9.23 1.77 -25.94
CA THR A 89 9.60 3.19 -25.83
C THR A 89 10.39 3.47 -24.55
N ILE A 90 10.14 2.73 -23.47
CA ILE A 90 10.91 2.88 -22.23
C ILE A 90 12.39 2.67 -22.48
N ASP A 91 12.74 1.70 -23.33
CA ASP A 91 14.12 1.30 -23.59
C ASP A 91 14.91 2.40 -24.33
N GLU A 92 14.23 3.40 -24.93
CA GLU A 92 14.83 4.53 -25.65
C GLU A 92 14.78 5.85 -24.86
N MET A 93 14.06 5.86 -23.74
CA MET A 93 13.77 7.05 -22.98
C MET A 93 15.03 7.64 -22.34
N SER A 94 15.07 8.95 -22.17
CA SER A 94 16.18 9.59 -21.46
C SER A 94 16.29 9.09 -20.01
N ALA A 95 17.51 8.89 -19.52
CA ALA A 95 17.76 8.38 -18.17
C ALA A 95 17.14 9.26 -17.08
N ASP A 96 17.20 10.59 -17.27
CA ASP A 96 16.74 11.57 -16.28
C ASP A 96 15.19 11.59 -16.23
N ALA A 97 14.53 11.53 -17.40
CA ALA A 97 13.07 11.39 -17.44
C ALA A 97 12.62 10.04 -16.85
N PHE A 98 13.39 8.97 -17.10
CA PHE A 98 13.08 7.66 -16.53
C PHE A 98 13.24 7.63 -15.02
N ALA A 99 14.31 8.22 -14.51
CA ALA A 99 14.54 8.36 -13.08
C ALA A 99 13.42 9.18 -12.44
N GLU A 100 12.99 10.28 -13.06
CA GLU A 100 11.89 11.11 -12.55
C GLU A 100 10.55 10.35 -12.58
N LEU A 101 10.26 9.65 -13.68
CA LEU A 101 9.07 8.81 -13.79
C LEU A 101 9.07 7.76 -12.68
N LEU A 102 10.20 7.12 -12.42
CA LEU A 102 10.38 6.14 -11.35
C LEU A 102 10.45 6.77 -9.95
N CYS A 103 10.61 8.08 -9.77
CA CYS A 103 10.50 8.69 -8.43
C CYS A 103 9.05 8.75 -7.92
N ARG A 104 8.06 8.53 -8.80
CA ARG A 104 6.64 8.57 -8.44
C ARG A 104 6.22 7.27 -7.72
N PRO A 105 5.25 7.34 -6.78
CA PRO A 105 4.79 6.21 -6.00
C PRO A 105 3.81 5.32 -6.77
N TRP A 106 4.30 4.63 -7.80
CA TRP A 106 3.47 3.72 -8.61
C TRP A 106 3.09 2.45 -7.85
N ARG A 107 1.80 2.06 -7.93
CA ARG A 107 1.30 0.79 -7.39
C ARG A 107 1.60 -0.38 -8.33
N ILE A 108 2.87 -0.77 -8.40
CA ILE A 108 3.35 -1.82 -9.31
C ILE A 108 4.32 -2.77 -8.60
N GLU A 109 4.47 -3.97 -9.16
CA GLU A 109 5.44 -4.96 -8.70
C GLU A 109 6.86 -4.49 -9.01
N GLU A 110 7.75 -4.49 -8.01
CA GLU A 110 9.11 -3.98 -8.21
C GLU A 110 9.90 -4.77 -9.26
N VAL A 111 9.56 -6.04 -9.49
CA VAL A 111 10.18 -6.83 -10.56
C VAL A 111 9.96 -6.21 -11.94
N ARG A 112 8.82 -5.53 -12.18
CA ARG A 112 8.57 -4.84 -13.45
C ARG A 112 9.47 -3.63 -13.63
N VAL A 113 9.73 -2.89 -12.55
CA VAL A 113 10.69 -1.78 -12.53
C VAL A 113 12.10 -2.31 -12.84
N PHE A 114 12.51 -3.37 -12.15
CA PHE A 114 13.80 -4.02 -12.40
C PHE A 114 13.95 -4.45 -13.87
N ARG A 115 12.96 -5.16 -14.43
CA ARG A 115 12.99 -5.61 -15.82
C ARG A 115 13.06 -4.44 -16.80
N ALA A 116 12.30 -3.36 -16.55
CA ALA A 116 12.34 -2.17 -17.40
C ALA A 116 13.73 -1.50 -17.38
N VAL A 117 14.32 -1.33 -16.19
CA VAL A 117 15.70 -0.80 -16.04
C VAL A 117 16.72 -1.75 -16.69
N TRP A 118 16.53 -3.06 -16.57
CA TRP A 118 17.41 -4.06 -17.16
C TRP A 118 17.38 -4.02 -18.69
N ARG A 119 16.18 -3.98 -19.31
CA ARG A 119 16.04 -3.82 -20.77
C ARG A 119 16.62 -2.51 -21.26
N TRP A 120 16.31 -1.41 -20.58
CA TRP A 120 16.87 -0.09 -20.86
C TRP A 120 18.41 -0.11 -20.85
N HIS A 121 19.01 -0.79 -19.87
CA HIS A 121 20.47 -0.94 -19.78
C HIS A 121 21.05 -1.81 -20.91
N GLN A 122 20.34 -2.86 -21.34
CA GLN A 122 20.80 -3.77 -22.40
C GLN A 122 20.82 -3.14 -23.80
N LYS A 123 19.93 -2.18 -24.09
CA LYS A 123 19.75 -1.63 -25.43
C LYS A 123 20.94 -0.80 -25.92
N ASP A 124 21.77 -0.26 -25.02
CA ASP A 124 22.94 0.55 -25.40
C ASP A 124 24.09 0.45 -24.37
N PHE A 125 24.73 -0.72 -24.33
CA PHE A 125 25.83 -1.04 -23.40
C PHE A 125 27.04 -0.12 -23.64
N GLY A 126 27.22 0.89 -22.78
CA GLY A 126 28.40 1.78 -22.78
C GLY A 126 28.12 3.27 -22.93
N ARG A 127 26.90 3.70 -23.30
CA ARG A 127 26.56 5.13 -23.46
C ARG A 127 26.35 5.88 -22.15
N TRP A 128 26.04 5.17 -21.06
CA TRP A 128 25.45 5.73 -19.85
C TRP A 128 26.21 5.38 -18.55
N GLU A 129 27.53 5.20 -18.64
CA GLU A 129 28.39 5.01 -17.47
C GLU A 129 28.17 6.16 -16.47
N GLY A 130 27.72 5.83 -15.25
CA GLY A 130 27.24 6.80 -14.26
C GLY A 130 25.71 6.88 -14.14
N LYS A 131 24.98 7.16 -15.23
CA LYS A 131 23.51 7.31 -15.20
C LYS A 131 22.75 6.01 -14.93
N ALA A 132 23.30 4.89 -15.36
CA ALA A 132 22.73 3.58 -15.02
C ALA A 132 22.68 3.36 -13.49
N LYS A 133 23.67 3.88 -12.75
CA LYS A 133 23.71 3.76 -11.28
C LYS A 133 22.55 4.51 -10.62
N GLU A 134 22.18 5.68 -11.13
CA GLU A 134 21.03 6.44 -10.63
C GLU A 134 19.72 5.68 -10.79
N LEU A 135 19.50 5.06 -11.95
CA LEU A 135 18.31 4.22 -12.19
C LEU A 135 18.32 2.95 -11.35
N LEU A 136 19.47 2.28 -11.21
CA LEU A 136 19.61 1.11 -10.35
C LEU A 136 19.32 1.43 -8.88
N ASN A 137 19.70 2.62 -8.40
CA ASN A 137 19.36 3.10 -7.07
C ASN A 137 17.85 3.32 -6.86
N LYS A 138 17.05 3.42 -7.93
CA LYS A 138 15.58 3.47 -7.84
C LYS A 138 14.94 2.08 -7.72
N VAL A 139 15.70 1.00 -7.88
CA VAL A 139 15.19 -0.37 -7.78
C VAL A 139 15.31 -0.87 -6.33
N HIS A 140 14.19 -1.21 -5.72
CA HIS A 140 14.13 -1.73 -4.36
C HIS A 140 14.31 -3.25 -4.35
N LEU A 141 15.54 -3.75 -4.24
CA LEU A 141 15.80 -5.20 -4.24
C LEU A 141 15.01 -5.96 -3.16
N ALA A 142 14.86 -5.37 -1.97
CA ALA A 142 14.07 -5.95 -0.89
C ALA A 142 12.59 -6.12 -1.27
N ALA A 143 12.08 -5.39 -2.26
CA ALA A 143 10.71 -5.48 -2.73
C ALA A 143 10.46 -6.64 -3.72
N ILE A 144 11.50 -7.10 -4.42
CA ILE A 144 11.40 -8.16 -5.44
C ILE A 144 11.26 -9.54 -4.78
N PRO A 145 10.35 -10.44 -5.19
CA PRO A 145 10.25 -11.79 -4.63
C PRO A 145 11.58 -12.55 -4.62
N ALA A 146 11.86 -13.31 -3.55
CA ALA A 146 13.15 -14.00 -3.36
C ALA A 146 13.53 -14.93 -4.52
N LYS A 147 12.53 -15.62 -5.08
CA LYS A 147 12.72 -16.46 -6.27
C LYS A 147 13.19 -15.64 -7.48
N LEU A 148 12.61 -14.45 -7.70
CA LEU A 148 12.97 -13.59 -8.82
C LEU A 148 14.32 -12.87 -8.59
N LEU A 149 14.71 -12.64 -7.34
CA LEU A 149 16.07 -12.22 -7.01
C LEU A 149 17.11 -13.25 -7.46
N GLN A 150 16.82 -14.54 -7.27
CA GLN A 150 17.70 -15.64 -7.68
C GLN A 150 17.66 -15.89 -9.19
N ASP A 151 16.47 -15.93 -9.78
CA ASP A 151 16.26 -16.37 -11.17
C ASP A 151 16.53 -15.25 -12.20
N GLU A 152 16.35 -13.98 -11.84
CA GLU A 152 16.46 -12.84 -12.76
C GLU A 152 17.51 -11.81 -12.33
N VAL A 153 17.45 -11.33 -11.08
CA VAL A 153 18.33 -10.22 -10.64
C VAL A 153 19.78 -10.66 -10.53
N LEU A 154 20.06 -11.81 -9.91
CA LEU A 154 21.42 -12.30 -9.76
C LEU A 154 22.10 -12.60 -11.12
N PRO A 155 21.46 -13.29 -12.09
CA PRO A 155 22.06 -13.52 -13.41
C PRO A 155 22.23 -12.25 -14.26
N SER A 156 21.46 -11.19 -13.99
CA SER A 156 21.58 -9.91 -14.71
C SER A 156 22.91 -9.19 -14.51
N LYS A 157 23.61 -9.48 -13.40
CA LYS A 157 24.87 -8.85 -12.98
C LYS A 157 24.80 -7.31 -12.85
N LEU A 158 23.60 -6.75 -12.73
CA LEU A 158 23.41 -5.30 -12.52
C LEU A 158 23.67 -4.85 -11.08
N PHE A 159 23.58 -5.78 -10.13
CA PHE A 159 23.76 -5.51 -8.70
C PHE A 159 24.87 -6.38 -8.14
N GLU A 160 25.60 -5.83 -7.16
CA GLU A 160 26.55 -6.61 -6.38
C GLU A 160 25.83 -7.69 -5.57
N CYS A 161 26.46 -8.86 -5.43
CA CYS A 161 25.90 -9.99 -4.69
C CYS A 161 25.57 -9.62 -3.23
N VAL A 162 26.35 -8.71 -2.62
CA VAL A 162 26.15 -8.24 -1.24
C VAL A 162 24.78 -7.56 -1.09
N LEU A 163 24.39 -6.70 -2.03
CA LEU A 163 23.10 -6.00 -1.98
C LEU A 163 21.91 -6.97 -2.10
N ILE A 164 22.08 -8.05 -2.88
CA ILE A 164 21.06 -9.10 -3.02
C ILE A 164 20.97 -9.91 -1.71
N ILE A 165 22.10 -10.24 -1.08
CA ILE A 165 22.13 -10.92 0.22
C ILE A 165 21.46 -10.06 1.29
N ASP A 166 21.74 -8.76 1.34
CA ASP A 166 21.11 -7.83 2.28
C ASP A 166 19.58 -7.76 2.06
N ALA A 167 19.13 -7.71 0.81
CA ALA A 167 17.72 -7.74 0.46
C ALA A 167 17.03 -9.05 0.93
N LEU A 168 17.69 -10.20 0.79
CA LEU A 168 17.20 -11.48 1.31
C LEU A 168 17.20 -11.50 2.84
N ALA A 169 18.21 -10.95 3.50
CA ALA A 169 18.28 -10.87 4.95
C ALA A 169 17.13 -10.03 5.54
N VAL A 170 16.80 -8.89 4.90
CA VAL A 170 15.61 -8.08 5.24
C VAL A 170 14.34 -8.93 5.12
N LYS A 171 14.18 -9.69 4.04
CA LYS A 171 13.01 -10.56 3.86
C LYS A 171 12.91 -11.64 4.93
N ILE A 172 14.02 -12.28 5.32
CA ILE A 172 14.03 -13.30 6.37
C ILE A 172 13.67 -12.67 7.72
N LYS A 173 14.27 -11.52 8.04
CA LYS A 173 14.03 -10.80 9.31
C LYS A 173 12.56 -10.37 9.45
N HIS A 174 11.91 -10.03 8.35
CA HIS A 174 10.54 -9.55 8.30
C HIS A 174 9.55 -10.58 7.73
N ALA A 175 9.93 -11.87 7.63
CA ALA A 175 9.14 -12.92 6.99
C ALA A 175 7.74 -13.12 7.59
N ALA A 176 7.56 -12.80 8.87
CA ALA A 176 6.28 -12.88 9.58
C ALA A 176 5.30 -11.73 9.24
N HIS A 177 5.76 -10.67 8.57
CA HIS A 177 5.00 -9.43 8.35
C HIS A 177 4.98 -8.95 6.90
N MET A 178 5.47 -9.74 5.92
CA MET A 178 5.68 -9.23 4.56
C MET A 178 5.10 -10.09 3.45
N THR A 179 4.06 -9.56 2.82
CA THR A 179 3.74 -9.83 1.41
C THR A 179 4.67 -9.06 0.46
N PRO A 180 4.76 -9.46 -0.82
CA PRO A 180 5.68 -8.87 -1.80
C PRO A 180 5.44 -7.37 -1.85
N PHE A 181 6.47 -6.61 -1.54
CA PHE A 181 6.38 -5.17 -1.47
C PHE A 181 6.04 -4.64 -2.86
N LEU A 182 4.83 -4.11 -2.97
CA LEU A 182 4.56 -3.05 -3.92
C LEU A 182 5.48 -1.89 -3.57
N ARG A 183 5.92 -1.14 -4.58
CA ARG A 183 6.61 0.12 -4.37
C ARG A 183 5.73 1.00 -3.48
N PHE A 184 6.23 1.32 -2.28
CA PHE A 184 5.63 2.18 -1.26
C PHE A 184 4.31 1.68 -0.61
N PRO A 185 4.36 0.77 0.38
CA PRO A 185 3.51 0.91 1.55
C PRO A 185 4.05 2.10 2.35
N GLY A 186 3.40 3.27 2.28
CA GLY A 186 3.92 4.48 2.95
C GLY A 186 3.51 5.85 2.37
N GLN A 187 2.67 5.89 1.35
CA GLN A 187 1.90 7.09 0.96
C GLN A 187 0.41 6.82 1.21
N GLU A 188 0.10 6.25 2.37
CA GLU A 188 -1.28 6.23 2.83
C GLU A 188 -1.64 7.61 3.34
N GLU A 189 -2.70 8.14 2.77
CA GLU A 189 -3.31 9.34 3.30
C GLU A 189 -3.76 9.03 4.73
N LEU A 190 -3.17 9.74 5.68
CA LEU A 190 -3.46 9.56 7.09
C LEU A 190 -4.93 9.88 7.35
N ASN A 191 -5.52 9.14 8.28
CA ASN A 191 -6.89 9.32 8.75
C ASN A 191 -7.95 9.17 7.65
N ILE A 192 -7.65 8.46 6.56
CA ILE A 192 -8.64 8.11 5.53
C ILE A 192 -9.19 6.72 5.79
N ASN A 193 -10.53 6.62 5.82
CA ASN A 193 -11.22 5.35 5.85
C ASN A 193 -10.97 4.58 4.54
N VAL A 194 -10.15 3.53 4.59
CA VAL A 194 -9.86 2.69 3.42
C VAL A 194 -10.98 1.68 3.11
N ILE A 195 -11.96 1.54 4.00
CA ILE A 195 -13.16 0.73 3.81
C ILE A 195 -14.18 1.60 3.06
N ASN A 196 -13.88 1.86 1.79
CA ASN A 196 -14.75 2.65 0.93
C ASN A 196 -14.76 2.08 -0.50
N SER A 197 -15.93 1.96 -1.10
CA SER A 197 -16.14 1.47 -2.47
C SER A 197 -15.33 2.29 -3.49
N SER A 198 -15.24 3.62 -3.32
CA SER A 198 -14.45 4.50 -4.18
C SER A 198 -12.94 4.23 -4.14
N LEU A 199 -12.46 3.62 -3.05
CA LEU A 199 -11.07 3.20 -2.87
C LEU A 199 -10.85 1.74 -3.24
N GLY A 200 -11.84 1.07 -3.86
CA GLY A 200 -11.78 -0.31 -4.35
C GLY A 200 -12.11 -1.37 -3.30
N ALA A 201 -12.64 -1.00 -2.13
CA ALA A 201 -13.07 -1.97 -1.13
C ALA A 201 -14.32 -2.74 -1.58
N ALA A 202 -14.40 -4.02 -1.20
CA ALA A 202 -15.48 -4.92 -1.59
C ALA A 202 -15.82 -5.90 -0.45
N VAL A 203 -17.09 -6.31 -0.38
CA VAL A 203 -17.57 -7.30 0.60
C VAL A 203 -17.12 -8.72 0.20
N LEU A 204 -16.74 -9.52 1.20
CA LEU A 204 -16.49 -10.95 1.06
C LEU A 204 -17.51 -11.79 1.83
N SER A 205 -17.89 -11.36 3.04
CA SER A 205 -18.87 -12.04 3.88
C SER A 205 -19.60 -11.06 4.80
N GLY A 206 -20.70 -11.52 5.38
CA GLY A 206 -21.62 -10.70 6.16
C GLY A 206 -22.86 -10.32 5.34
N SER A 207 -24.00 -10.25 6.00
CA SER A 207 -25.25 -9.80 5.41
C SER A 207 -25.35 -8.29 5.49
N ASP A 208 -25.85 -7.65 4.43
CA ASP A 208 -25.97 -6.19 4.31
C ASP A 208 -24.64 -5.44 4.53
N ALA A 209 -23.50 -6.11 4.31
CA ALA A 209 -22.18 -5.56 4.56
C ALA A 209 -21.76 -4.50 3.54
N GLU A 210 -22.46 -4.37 2.41
CA GLU A 210 -22.25 -3.32 1.40
C GLU A 210 -22.51 -1.93 1.99
N LEU A 211 -23.33 -1.84 3.04
CA LEU A 211 -23.59 -0.61 3.78
C LEU A 211 -22.31 -0.02 4.40
N LEU A 212 -21.33 -0.86 4.71
CA LEU A 212 -20.06 -0.46 5.34
C LEU A 212 -19.07 0.14 4.33
N LEU A 213 -19.34 0.05 3.03
CA LEU A 213 -18.45 0.57 1.98
C LEU A 213 -18.66 2.06 1.69
N HIS A 214 -19.56 2.71 2.42
CA HIS A 214 -19.93 4.10 2.26
C HIS A 214 -19.88 4.82 3.61
N ASP A 215 -19.75 6.14 3.58
CA ASP A 215 -19.72 6.93 4.82
C ASP A 215 -21.04 6.78 5.56
N PHE A 216 -20.94 6.55 6.87
CA PHE A 216 -22.10 6.40 7.74
C PHE A 216 -22.93 7.68 7.78
N ASP A 217 -24.18 7.60 7.30
CA ASP A 217 -25.15 8.70 7.35
C ASP A 217 -26.15 8.50 8.51
N PRO A 218 -26.04 9.28 9.61
CA PRO A 218 -26.91 9.15 10.78
C PRO A 218 -28.36 9.58 10.51
N SER A 219 -28.66 10.22 9.37
CA SER A 219 -30.01 10.69 9.02
C SER A 219 -30.89 9.60 8.39
N THR A 220 -30.29 8.51 7.91
CA THR A 220 -31.02 7.40 7.30
C THR A 220 -31.51 6.41 8.36
N LYS A 221 -32.66 5.75 8.12
CA LYS A 221 -33.13 4.70 9.03
C LYS A 221 -32.02 3.64 9.18
N PRO A 222 -31.63 3.29 10.42
CA PRO A 222 -30.48 2.43 10.65
C PRO A 222 -30.70 1.06 10.01
N LYS A 223 -30.01 0.82 8.90
CA LYS A 223 -29.72 -0.53 8.44
C LYS A 223 -28.31 -0.87 8.93
N CYS A 224 -28.12 -2.10 9.37
CA CYS A 224 -26.84 -2.55 9.88
C CYS A 224 -26.41 -3.80 9.11
N ALA A 225 -25.10 -3.93 8.94
CA ALA A 225 -24.50 -5.17 8.53
C ALA A 225 -24.58 -6.17 9.69
N TRP A 226 -24.67 -7.46 9.39
CA TRP A 226 -24.70 -8.46 10.45
C TRP A 226 -24.13 -9.81 10.00
N HIS A 227 -23.74 -10.62 10.98
CA HIS A 227 -23.41 -12.03 10.72
C HIS A 227 -23.87 -12.90 11.89
N PRO A 228 -24.14 -14.21 11.66
CA PRO A 228 -24.37 -15.16 12.74
C PRO A 228 -23.10 -15.31 13.59
N ILE A 229 -23.23 -15.25 14.92
CA ILE A 229 -22.11 -15.44 15.87
C ILE A 229 -21.48 -16.84 15.74
N ALA A 230 -22.25 -17.83 15.28
CA ALA A 230 -21.74 -19.17 15.00
C ALA A 230 -20.87 -19.26 13.74
N ASP A 231 -20.89 -18.24 12.87
CA ASP A 231 -20.09 -18.21 11.64
C ASP A 231 -18.74 -17.54 11.92
N PRO A 232 -17.62 -18.28 11.85
CA PRO A 232 -16.28 -17.73 12.08
C PRO A 232 -15.78 -16.82 10.95
N SER A 233 -16.50 -16.76 9.82
CA SER A 233 -16.17 -15.89 8.69
C SER A 233 -16.35 -14.42 9.05
N GLY A 234 -17.30 -14.12 9.94
CA GLY A 234 -17.62 -12.77 10.36
C GLY A 234 -18.10 -11.88 9.21
N ILE A 235 -18.03 -10.57 9.43
CA ILE A 235 -18.15 -9.58 8.35
C ILE A 235 -16.74 -9.33 7.83
N ALA A 236 -16.44 -9.80 6.61
CA ALA A 236 -15.13 -9.69 6.01
C ALA A 236 -15.17 -8.83 4.73
N LEU A 237 -14.17 -7.97 4.60
CA LEU A 237 -14.05 -7.00 3.51
C LEU A 237 -12.64 -7.11 2.90
N ARG A 238 -12.58 -7.06 1.57
CA ARG A 238 -11.34 -6.85 0.81
C ARG A 238 -11.14 -5.35 0.63
N LEU A 239 -9.94 -4.86 0.90
CA LEU A 239 -9.53 -3.48 0.63
C LEU A 239 -9.13 -3.34 -0.85
N GLY A 240 -9.15 -2.12 -1.40
CA GLY A 240 -8.73 -1.90 -2.80
C GLY A 240 -7.23 -2.01 -3.08
N GLY A 241 -6.49 -2.68 -2.21
CA GLY A 241 -5.04 -2.88 -2.26
C GLY A 241 -4.48 -3.21 -0.88
N VAL A 242 -3.21 -3.59 -0.84
CA VAL A 242 -2.47 -3.71 0.43
C VAL A 242 -2.27 -2.31 1.01
N ARG A 243 -2.62 -2.12 2.28
CA ARG A 243 -2.52 -0.89 3.06
C ARG A 243 -1.87 -1.17 4.43
N ILE A 244 -1.19 -0.21 5.04
CA ILE A 244 -0.85 -0.20 6.46
C ILE A 244 -2.02 0.39 7.23
N LEU A 245 -2.39 -0.27 8.33
CA LEU A 245 -3.45 0.18 9.23
C LEU A 245 -2.89 0.19 10.64
N ASN A 246 -3.30 1.15 11.45
CA ASN A 246 -3.00 1.17 12.88
C ASN A 246 -4.23 1.59 13.72
N SER A 247 -5.37 1.79 13.07
CA SER A 247 -6.59 2.31 13.68
C SER A 247 -7.79 1.64 13.04
N VAL A 248 -8.72 1.17 13.87
CA VAL A 248 -10.03 0.68 13.45
C VAL A 248 -11.11 1.32 14.31
N THR A 249 -12.19 1.78 13.68
CA THR A 249 -13.38 2.25 14.37
C THR A 249 -14.55 1.34 14.05
N VAL A 250 -15.13 0.75 15.09
CA VAL A 250 -16.29 -0.15 15.03
C VAL A 250 -17.47 0.59 15.64
N HIS A 251 -18.57 0.72 14.90
CA HIS A 251 -19.81 1.28 15.43
C HIS A 251 -20.85 0.17 15.58
N LEU A 252 -21.05 -0.28 16.82
CA LEU A 252 -21.99 -1.35 17.15
C LEU A 252 -23.42 -0.80 17.18
N LEU A 253 -24.38 -1.65 16.82
CA LEU A 253 -25.80 -1.33 16.94
C LEU A 253 -26.20 -1.15 18.41
N ASP A 254 -26.57 0.07 18.80
CA ASP A 254 -26.73 0.49 20.20
C ASP A 254 -28.11 1.09 20.57
N ASP A 255 -29.09 1.04 19.66
CA ASP A 255 -30.47 1.58 19.84
C ASP A 255 -31.23 1.06 21.08
N ASP A 256 -30.91 -0.15 21.56
CA ASP A 256 -31.63 -0.86 22.62
C ASP A 256 -30.72 -1.27 23.78
N GLY A 257 -29.55 -0.64 23.91
CA GLY A 257 -28.63 -0.83 25.04
C GLY A 257 -27.88 -2.17 25.06
N ARG A 258 -27.93 -2.93 23.96
CA ARG A 258 -27.17 -4.19 23.85
C ARG A 258 -25.67 -3.94 23.75
N GLU A 259 -24.94 -4.95 24.19
CA GLU A 259 -23.48 -4.95 24.25
C GLU A 259 -22.97 -6.19 23.52
N TYR A 260 -21.76 -6.09 22.96
CA TYR A 260 -21.15 -7.12 22.16
C TYR A 260 -19.74 -7.43 22.62
N SER A 261 -19.27 -8.63 22.33
CA SER A 261 -17.84 -8.97 22.36
C SER A 261 -17.43 -9.38 20.95
N TYR A 262 -16.25 -8.97 20.49
CA TYR A 262 -15.79 -9.24 19.13
C TYR A 262 -14.27 -9.24 19.04
N VAL A 263 -13.74 -9.70 17.91
CA VAL A 263 -12.35 -9.52 17.52
C VAL A 263 -12.26 -8.86 16.15
N VAL A 264 -11.20 -8.08 15.93
CA VAL A 264 -10.86 -7.54 14.60
C VAL A 264 -9.59 -8.22 14.14
N GLU A 265 -9.63 -8.72 12.91
CA GLU A 265 -8.52 -9.44 12.31
C GLU A 265 -8.21 -8.87 10.92
N THR A 266 -6.94 -8.82 10.58
CA THR A 266 -6.45 -8.38 9.27
C THR A 266 -5.72 -9.52 8.57
N SER A 267 -5.67 -9.45 7.25
CA SER A 267 -4.94 -10.41 6.43
C SER A 267 -4.39 -9.73 5.19
N THR A 268 -3.29 -10.25 4.66
CA THR A 268 -2.70 -9.81 3.40
C THR A 268 -3.03 -10.76 2.24
N ASP A 269 -3.44 -11.99 2.51
CA ASP A 269 -3.71 -13.05 1.52
C ASP A 269 -5.16 -13.56 1.55
N GLY A 270 -5.96 -13.15 2.53
CA GLY A 270 -7.34 -13.58 2.73
C GLY A 270 -7.49 -14.97 3.35
N ALA A 271 -6.38 -15.64 3.66
CA ALA A 271 -6.35 -17.00 4.21
C ALA A 271 -5.76 -17.04 5.63
N ASN A 272 -4.66 -16.32 5.85
CA ASN A 272 -3.98 -16.21 7.14
C ASN A 272 -4.38 -14.91 7.82
N TRP A 273 -5.07 -15.02 8.95
CA TRP A 273 -5.62 -13.87 9.68
C TRP A 273 -4.84 -13.60 10.95
N THR A 274 -4.50 -12.34 11.18
CA THR A 274 -3.81 -11.85 12.38
C THR A 274 -4.78 -10.99 13.18
N ARG A 275 -4.94 -11.30 14.47
CA ARG A 275 -5.77 -10.49 15.36
C ARG A 275 -5.07 -9.20 15.73
N VAL A 276 -5.74 -8.07 15.46
CA VAL A 276 -5.26 -6.72 15.77
C VAL A 276 -6.02 -6.07 16.92
N VAL A 277 -7.25 -6.51 17.18
CA VAL A 277 -8.06 -6.09 18.34
C VAL A 277 -8.74 -7.31 18.95
N ASP A 278 -8.73 -7.40 20.27
CA ASP A 278 -9.37 -8.49 21.02
C ASP A 278 -10.29 -7.94 22.12
N HIS A 279 -11.60 -7.91 21.84
CA HIS A 279 -12.67 -7.66 22.80
C HIS A 279 -13.45 -8.94 23.11
N SER A 280 -12.86 -10.13 22.95
CA SER A 280 -13.58 -11.40 23.17
C SER A 280 -14.00 -11.63 24.62
N SER A 281 -13.30 -11.03 25.58
CA SER A 281 -13.60 -11.11 27.02
C SER A 281 -14.32 -9.87 27.57
N ALA A 282 -14.56 -8.85 26.74
CA ALA A 282 -15.16 -7.58 27.15
C ALA A 282 -16.54 -7.39 26.50
N LEU A 283 -17.44 -6.71 27.21
CA LEU A 283 -18.69 -6.23 26.64
C LEU A 283 -18.54 -4.76 26.27
N VAL A 284 -18.79 -4.48 25.00
CA VAL A 284 -18.53 -3.21 24.33
C VAL A 284 -19.82 -2.74 23.66
N LYS A 285 -20.02 -1.42 23.59
CA LYS A 285 -21.22 -0.81 22.98
C LYS A 285 -20.89 0.48 22.26
N GLY A 286 -21.77 0.86 21.34
CA GLY A 286 -21.66 2.10 20.57
C GLY A 286 -20.43 2.13 19.68
N ARG A 287 -19.88 3.34 19.49
CA ARG A 287 -18.71 3.59 18.64
C ARG A 287 -17.41 3.48 19.43
N VAL A 288 -16.52 2.60 18.99
CA VAL A 288 -15.23 2.33 19.61
C VAL A 288 -14.11 2.41 18.59
N THR A 289 -13.06 3.16 18.93
CA THR A 289 -11.85 3.28 18.12
C THR A 289 -10.68 2.65 18.85
N ASP A 290 -10.11 1.61 18.26
CA ASP A 290 -8.96 0.89 18.77
C ASP A 290 -7.72 1.23 17.92
N ARG A 291 -6.59 1.46 18.60
CA ARG A 291 -5.28 1.62 17.95
C ARG A 291 -4.42 0.39 18.18
N PHE A 292 -3.65 0.00 17.17
CA PHE A 292 -2.77 -1.16 17.19
C PHE A 292 -1.46 -0.86 16.46
N ALA A 293 -0.48 -1.76 16.54
CA ALA A 293 0.79 -1.57 15.83
C ALA A 293 0.55 -1.50 14.31
N PRO A 294 1.23 -0.60 13.57
CA PRO A 294 1.10 -0.52 12.12
C PRO A 294 1.24 -1.88 11.43
N THR A 295 0.17 -2.32 10.77
CA THR A 295 0.01 -3.66 10.23
C THR A 295 -0.41 -3.60 8.76
N LEU A 296 0.29 -4.34 7.90
CA LEU A 296 -0.12 -4.49 6.50
C LEU A 296 -1.38 -5.36 6.39
N ALA A 297 -2.34 -4.92 5.59
CA ALA A 297 -3.62 -5.57 5.37
C ALA A 297 -4.11 -5.34 3.93
N ALA A 298 -4.55 -6.38 3.27
CA ALA A 298 -5.41 -6.31 2.07
C ALA A 298 -6.86 -6.70 2.39
N TYR A 299 -7.08 -7.25 3.58
CA TYR A 299 -8.37 -7.75 4.05
C TYR A 299 -8.53 -7.40 5.53
N ILE A 300 -9.76 -7.14 5.93
CA ILE A 300 -10.15 -6.92 7.32
C ILE A 300 -11.44 -7.66 7.60
N ARG A 301 -11.58 -8.23 8.79
CA ARG A 301 -12.83 -8.82 9.26
C ARG A 301 -13.11 -8.48 10.71
N VAL A 302 -14.39 -8.41 11.02
CA VAL A 302 -14.91 -8.34 12.39
C VAL A 302 -15.68 -9.61 12.67
N VAL A 303 -15.29 -10.32 13.72
CA VAL A 303 -15.94 -11.56 14.14
C VAL A 303 -16.56 -11.33 15.52
N GLY A 304 -17.88 -11.30 15.56
CA GLY A 304 -18.66 -11.19 16.78
C GLY A 304 -18.74 -12.51 17.55
N ASN A 305 -18.47 -12.45 18.85
CA ASN A 305 -18.48 -13.58 19.77
C ASN A 305 -19.74 -13.62 20.65
N ARG A 306 -20.34 -12.46 20.95
CA ARG A 306 -21.51 -12.36 21.83
C ARG A 306 -22.35 -11.12 21.51
N ASN A 307 -23.64 -11.25 21.75
CA ASN A 307 -24.62 -10.16 21.79
C ASN A 307 -25.50 -10.37 23.04
N THR A 308 -25.67 -9.34 23.88
CA THR A 308 -26.44 -9.43 25.12
C THR A 308 -27.96 -9.35 24.93
N ASN A 309 -28.46 -9.04 23.73
CA ASN A 309 -29.89 -9.03 23.44
C ASN A 309 -30.45 -10.46 23.32
N GLU A 310 -31.33 -10.85 24.24
CA GLU A 310 -31.90 -12.21 24.27
C GLU A 310 -32.69 -12.61 23.02
N ARG A 311 -33.36 -11.66 22.34
CA ARG A 311 -34.15 -11.93 21.13
C ARG A 311 -33.27 -12.09 19.88
N HIS A 312 -32.10 -11.46 19.88
CA HIS A 312 -31.18 -11.43 18.73
C HIS A 312 -29.78 -11.96 19.04
N LYS A 313 -29.64 -12.77 20.10
CA LYS A 313 -28.36 -13.26 20.63
C LYS A 313 -27.51 -14.08 19.67
N ALA A 314 -28.12 -14.58 18.58
CA ALA A 314 -27.44 -15.36 17.56
C ALA A 314 -26.70 -14.50 16.53
N ASN A 315 -26.95 -13.19 16.49
CA ASN A 315 -26.44 -12.29 15.46
C ASN A 315 -25.60 -11.17 16.07
N PHE A 316 -24.47 -10.87 15.44
CA PHE A 316 -23.66 -9.69 15.68
C PHE A 316 -24.02 -8.63 14.65
N HIS A 317 -24.21 -7.38 15.07
CA HIS A 317 -24.68 -6.29 14.20
C HIS A 317 -23.75 -5.08 14.27
N LEU A 318 -23.55 -4.44 13.13
CA LEU A 318 -22.60 -3.36 12.93
C LEU A 318 -23.19 -2.25 12.07
N TYR A 319 -23.16 -1.02 12.57
CA TYR A 319 -23.58 0.17 11.84
C TYR A 319 -22.53 0.69 10.88
N ASP A 320 -21.28 0.71 11.31
CA ASP A 320 -20.19 1.32 10.58
C ASP A 320 -18.87 0.62 10.94
N LEU A 321 -17.97 0.57 9.97
CA LEU A 321 -16.63 0.02 10.12
C LEU A 321 -15.66 0.90 9.34
N GLN A 322 -14.70 1.46 10.04
CA GLN A 322 -13.67 2.29 9.43
C GLN A 322 -12.30 1.73 9.79
N ALA A 323 -11.38 1.76 8.83
CA ALA A 323 -9.99 1.42 9.07
C ALA A 323 -9.08 2.43 8.39
N SER A 324 -8.00 2.82 9.06
CA SER A 324 -7.09 3.83 8.54
C SER A 324 -5.67 3.67 9.10
N LEU A 325 -4.73 4.35 8.46
CA LEU A 325 -3.47 4.74 9.07
C LEU A 325 -3.68 6.09 9.77
N SER A 326 -3.75 6.10 11.09
CA SER A 326 -3.82 7.28 11.92
C SER A 326 -2.43 7.78 12.34
N GLU A 327 -2.35 9.07 12.67
CA GLU A 327 -1.19 9.72 13.29
C GLU A 327 -0.80 9.10 14.65
#